data_AF-A0A6A6VHW3-F1
#
_entry.id   AF-A0A6A6VHW3-F1
#
_cell.length_a   1.000
_cell.length_b   1.000
_cell.length_c   1.000
_cell.angle_alpha   90.00
_cell.angle_beta   90.00
_cell.angle_gamma   90.00
#
_symmetry.space_group_name_H-M   'P 1'
#
loop_
_entity.id
_entity.type
_entity.pdbx_description
1 polymer ?
#
loop_
_entity_poly.entity_id
_entity_poly.type
_entity_poly.pdbx_seq_one_letter_code
_entity_poly.pdbx_strand_id
1 'polypeptide(L)' 'YERIHFISCGHQCHRLIQYCHFARNDPLHQCFGAWNVKREWQQPEILCDNCIQ' A
#
# COMPACT_ATOMS: atom_id res chain seq x y z
N TYR A 1 1.78 -5.28 -3.07
CA TYR A 1 1.65 -4.08 -2.22
C TYR A 1 2.94 -3.82 -1.50
N GLU A 2 3.16 -2.58 -1.05
CA GLU A 2 4.12 -2.26 0.01
C GLU A 2 3.39 -1.74 1.23
N ARG A 3 3.96 -1.99 2.41
CA ARG A 3 3.44 -1.51 3.69
C ARG A 3 4.35 -0.41 4.21
N ILE A 4 3.79 0.74 4.55
CA ILE A 4 4.54 1.88 5.09
C ILE A 4 4.10 2.08 6.53
N HIS A 5 5.05 2.10 7.45
CA HIS A 5 4.85 2.37 8.87
C HIS A 5 5.29 3.80 9.17
N PHE A 6 4.34 4.66 9.56
CA PHE A 6 4.58 6.03 9.95
C PHE A 6 4.84 6.06 11.46
N ILE A 7 6.11 6.14 11.86
CA ILE A 7 6.49 6.02 13.29
C ILE A 7 6.01 7.23 14.09
N SER A 8 5.97 8.41 13.46
CA SER A 8 5.52 9.68 14.04
C SER A 8 4.07 9.64 14.58
N CYS A 9 3.17 8.91 13.90
CA CYS A 9 1.77 8.78 14.32
C CYS A 9 1.33 7.35 14.65
N GLY A 10 2.22 6.35 14.50
CA GLY A 10 1.92 4.93 14.76
C GLY A 10 0.98 4.29 13.74
N HIS A 11 0.66 4.98 12.64
CA HIS A 11 -0.22 4.47 11.59
C HIS A 11 0.55 3.66 10.54
N GLN A 12 -0.19 2.82 9.81
CA GLN A 12 0.33 2.07 8.67
C GLN A 12 -0.55 2.27 7.44
N CYS A 13 0.05 2.29 6.25
CA CYS A 13 -0.69 2.30 5.00
C CYS A 13 -0.21 1.20 4.04
N HIS A 14 -1.11 0.76 3.17
CA HIS A 14 -0.80 -0.16 2.07
C HIS A 14 -0.82 0.61 0.76
N ARG A 15 0.30 0.59 0.04
CA ARG A 15 0.41 1.20 -1.28
C ARG A 15 0.52 0.11 -2.36
N LEU A 16 -0.26 0.26 -3.43
CA LEU A 16 -0.19 -0.63 -4.58
C LEU A 16 1.08 -0.31 -5.38
N ILE A 17 1.98 -1.29 -5.48
CA ILE A 17 3.26 -1.15 -6.22
C ILE A 17 3.25 -1.85 -7.57
N GLN A 18 2.31 -2.78 -7.78
CA GLN A 18 2.21 -3.57 -8.99
C GLN A 18 0.78 -4.10 -9.13
N TYR A 19 0.16 -3.84 -10.27
CA TYR A 19 -1.08 -4.49 -10.68
C TYR A 19 -0.84 -5.94 -11.06
N CYS A 20 -1.78 -6.81 -10.73
CA CYS A 20 -1.80 -8.19 -11.24
C CYS A 20 -1.79 -8.18 -12.78
N HIS A 21 -1.12 -9.16 -13.38
CA HIS A 21 -0.94 -9.20 -14.84
C HIS A 21 -2.26 -9.14 -15.60
N PHE A 22 -3.31 -9.76 -15.05
CA PHE A 22 -4.65 -9.78 -15.66
C PHE A 22 -5.38 -8.43 -15.55
N ALA A 23 -5.23 -7.69 -14.44
CA ALA A 23 -5.81 -6.35 -14.30
C ALA A 23 -5.26 -5.31 -15.29
N ARG A 24 -4.10 -5.59 -15.91
CA ARG A 24 -3.57 -4.71 -16.97
C ARG A 24 -4.34 -4.85 -18.28
N ASN A 25 -4.96 -6.01 -18.50
CA ASN A 25 -5.66 -6.33 -19.75
C ASN A 25 -7.19 -6.26 -19.61
N ASP A 26 -7.71 -6.34 -18.38
CA ASP A 26 -9.14 -6.26 -18.10
C ASP A 26 -9.43 -5.18 -17.04
N PRO A 27 -10.05 -4.04 -17.41
CA PRO A 27 -10.40 -2.98 -16.46
C PRO A 27 -11.36 -3.41 -15.35
N LEU A 28 -12.13 -4.48 -15.58
CA LEU A 28 -13.09 -5.03 -14.61
C LEU A 28 -12.48 -6.14 -13.75
N HIS A 29 -11.17 -6.34 -13.80
CA HIS A 29 -10.52 -7.44 -13.10
C HIS A 29 -10.60 -7.26 -11.58
N GLN A 30 -11.43 -8.09 -10.96
CA GLN A 30 -11.49 -8.21 -9.51
C GLN A 30 -10.35 -9.14 -9.06
N CYS A 31 -9.27 -8.52 -8.56
CA CYS A 31 -8.09 -9.25 -8.13
C CYS A 31 -8.37 -9.91 -6.76
N PHE A 32 -9.00 -11.09 -6.74
CA PHE A 32 -9.37 -11.85 -5.53
C PHE A 32 -8.20 -12.61 -4.87
N GLY A 33 -6.98 -12.46 -5.39
CA GLY A 33 -5.80 -13.13 -4.85
C GLY A 33 -5.40 -12.59 -3.48
N ALA A 34 -4.70 -13.42 -2.69
CA ALA A 34 -4.14 -12.98 -1.41
C ALA A 34 -3.22 -11.76 -1.60
N TRP A 35 -3.38 -10.76 -0.74
CA TRP A 35 -2.59 -9.54 -0.78
C TRP A 35 -1.15 -9.86 -0.42
N ASN A 36 -0.24 -9.78 -1.39
CA ASN A 36 1.17 -10.01 -1.15
C ASN A 36 1.86 -8.66 -0.85
N VAL A 37 2.28 -8.47 0.40
CA VAL A 37 3.20 -7.39 0.78
C VAL A 37 4.60 -7.80 0.33
N LYS A 38 5.16 -7.06 -0.63
CA LYS A 38 6.47 -7.35 -1.22
C LYS A 38 7.62 -6.67 -0.48
N ARG A 39 7.34 -5.57 0.20
CA ARG A 39 8.31 -4.80 0.97
C ARG A 39 7.62 -3.95 2.03
N GLU A 40 8.41 -3.57 3.03
CA GLU A 40 7.99 -2.73 4.14
C GLU A 40 8.95 -1.56 4.30
N TRP A 41 8.39 -0.39 4.61
CA TRP A 41 9.13 0.84 4.83
C TRP A 41 8.77 1.42 6.20
N GLN A 42 9.75 2.05 6.85
CA GLN A 42 9.53 2.85 8.03
C GLN A 42 9.80 4.31 7.68
N GLN A 43 8.82 5.17 7.93
CA GLN A 43 8.94 6.61 7.72
C GLN A 43 8.84 7.30 9.09
N PRO A 44 9.99 7.65 9.70
CA PRO A 44 10.00 8.23 11.04
C PRO A 44 9.55 9.69 11.08
N GLU A 45 9.87 10.47 10.05
CA GLU A 45 9.68 11.93 10.06
C GLU A 45 8.38 12.39 9.39
N ILE A 46 7.68 11.49 8.70
CA ILE A 46 6.50 11.80 7.90
C ILE A 46 5.25 11.35 8.65
N LEU A 47 4.22 12.19 8.70
CA LEU A 47 2.88 11.84 9.18
C LEU A 47 2.06 11.23 8.03
N CYS A 48 1.12 10.33 8.34
CA CYS A 48 0.23 9.79 7.32
C CYS A 48 -0.81 10.83 6.87
N ASP A 49 -1.40 10.64 5.68
CA ASP A 49 -2.38 11.57 5.10
C ASP A 49 -3.58 11.82 6.04
N ASN A 50 -4.03 10.80 6.78
CA ASN A 50 -5.12 10.93 7.76
C ASN A 50 -4.78 11.83 8.96
N CYS A 51 -3.49 12.04 9.26
CA CYS A 51 -3.05 12.92 10.34
C CYS A 51 -2.78 14.36 9.87
N ILE A 52 -2.68 14.58 8.56
CA ILE A 52 -2.39 15.88 7.95
C ILE A 52 -3.68 16.57 7.46
N GLN A 53 -4.80 15.83 7.35
CA GLN A 53 -6.15 16.38 7.13
C GLN A 53 -6.69 17.11 8.37
#